data_AF-A0A0N4UJ67-F1
#
_entry.id   AF-A0A0N4UJ67-F1
#
_cell.length_a   1.000
_cell.length_b   1.000
_cell.length_c   1.000
_cell.angle_alpha   90.00
_cell.angle_beta   90.00
_cell.angle_gamma   90.00
#
_symmetry.space_group_name_H-M   'P 1'
#
loop_
_entity.id
_entity.type
_entity.pdbx_description
1 polymer ?
#
loop_
_entity_poly.entity_id
_entity_poly.type
_entity_poly.pdbx_seq_one_letter_code
_entity_poly.pdbx_strand_id
1 'polypeptide(L)'
;MDLKRLRGILFCTLFILTSLLGSIFILFPFLPSAFIAPVLWRFCADRFVAFWLILPSASFYTSMCDYIFGIKFHVTGDLIENHRSSLVIMNHRTRLDWLFFWNALYKMNPWLLITHKISLKAILKQIPGAGWAMSCASYIFLERKFDQDKQTINRLVEYYKATGYNYQILFFPEGTDRGAQAVKVSNYFAEKNNLPKYGYVLHPRTSGFSHFLQLMRSKNYIDYVYDVTIGYPYKIIESEVDLLKTGDFPRAVHVDIKKYDIHTLPTDDEDVASWLSNVWKQKEDKLQYFYSKPAEKRFFEPSGERIIWPVCFFFFFLKLFLLNSHVIENS
;
A
#
# COMPACT_ATOMS: atom_id res chain seq x y z
N MET A 1 1.52 33.50 6.95
CA MET A 1 1.66 32.10 6.47
C MET A 1 0.61 31.88 5.40
N ASP A 2 0.98 31.40 4.22
CA ASP A 2 0.01 31.08 3.16
C ASP A 2 -0.97 29.99 3.65
N LEU A 3 -2.23 30.09 3.23
CA LEU A 3 -3.31 29.15 3.57
C LEU A 3 -2.92 27.70 3.22
N LYS A 4 -2.20 27.49 2.11
CA LYS A 4 -1.69 26.16 1.75
C LYS A 4 -0.78 25.59 2.82
N ARG A 5 0.23 26.35 3.23
CA ARG A 5 1.19 25.93 4.26
C ARG A 5 0.49 25.66 5.60
N LEU A 6 -0.50 26.47 5.97
CA LEU A 6 -1.33 26.22 7.15
C LEU A 6 -2.06 24.88 7.06
N ARG A 7 -2.65 24.56 5.90
CA ARG A 7 -3.34 23.29 5.64
C ARG A 7 -2.39 22.09 5.77
N GLY A 8 -1.18 22.18 5.21
CA GLY A 8 -0.16 21.14 5.33
C GLY A 8 0.27 20.89 6.78
N ILE A 9 0.54 21.97 7.53
CA ILE A 9 0.88 21.88 8.96
C ILE A 9 -0.27 21.24 9.74
N LEU A 10 -1.51 21.73 9.55
CA LEU A 10 -2.69 21.20 10.22
C LEU A 10 -2.88 19.70 9.92
N PHE A 11 -2.75 19.29 8.66
CA PHE A 11 -2.84 17.90 8.26
C PHE A 11 -1.81 17.03 8.98
N CYS A 12 -0.53 17.39 8.93
CA CYS A 12 0.53 16.61 9.56
C CYS A 12 0.40 16.59 11.09
N THR A 13 0.02 17.71 11.72
CA THR A 13 -0.23 17.76 13.16
C THR A 13 -1.40 16.85 13.55
N LEU A 14 -2.53 16.92 12.85
CA LEU A 14 -3.68 16.05 13.12
C LEU A 14 -3.36 14.57 12.82
N PHE A 15 -2.59 14.29 11.77
CA PHE A 15 -2.16 12.94 11.42
C PHE A 15 -1.32 12.33 12.56
N ILE A 16 -0.33 13.05 13.07
CA ILE A 16 0.51 12.59 14.18
C ILE A 16 -0.33 12.48 15.47
N LEU A 17 -1.09 13.51 15.80
CA LEU A 17 -1.86 13.55 17.04
C LEU A 17 -2.90 12.44 17.10
N THR A 18 -3.67 12.22 16.03
CA THR A 18 -4.67 11.14 16.00
C THR A 18 -4.03 9.77 15.99
N SER A 19 -2.84 9.59 15.38
CA SER A 19 -2.11 8.32 15.45
C SER A 19 -1.66 8.00 16.89
N LEU A 20 -1.24 9.01 17.64
CA LEU A 20 -0.83 8.87 19.03
C LEU A 20 -2.04 8.63 19.95
N LEU A 21 -3.09 9.44 19.83
CA LEU A 21 -4.30 9.31 20.63
C LEU A 21 -5.03 8.00 20.33
N GLY A 22 -5.14 7.59 19.05
CA GLY A 22 -5.74 6.32 18.67
C GLY A 22 -4.98 5.13 19.28
N SER A 23 -3.65 5.19 19.27
CA SER A 23 -2.83 4.20 19.96
C SER A 23 -3.12 4.13 21.47
N ILE A 24 -3.09 5.28 22.16
CA ILE A 24 -3.23 5.33 23.62
C ILE A 24 -4.66 5.02 24.09
N PHE A 25 -5.68 5.52 23.40
CA PHE A 25 -7.06 5.45 23.89
C PHE A 25 -7.90 4.35 23.24
N ILE A 26 -7.50 3.83 22.07
CA ILE A 26 -8.25 2.78 21.37
C ILE A 26 -7.53 1.45 21.45
N LEU A 27 -6.25 1.38 21.05
CA LEU A 27 -5.53 0.10 21.00
C LEU A 27 -5.03 -0.35 22.39
N PHE A 28 -4.49 0.56 23.21
CA PHE A 28 -3.86 0.20 24.49
C PHE A 28 -4.82 -0.41 25.51
N PRO A 29 -6.07 0.09 25.70
CA PRO A 29 -7.01 -0.53 26.63
C PRO A 29 -7.39 -1.97 26.25
N PHE A 30 -7.28 -2.32 24.95
CA PHE A 30 -7.57 -3.67 24.47
C PHE A 30 -6.34 -4.59 24.48
N LEU A 31 -5.14 -4.10 24.80
CA LEU A 31 -3.91 -4.91 24.81
C LEU A 31 -3.98 -6.16 25.71
N PRO A 32 -4.64 -6.18 26.88
CA PRO A 32 -4.79 -7.41 27.67
C PRO A 32 -5.45 -8.55 26.90
N SER A 33 -6.34 -8.24 25.95
CA SER A 33 -6.98 -9.27 25.11
C SER A 33 -5.98 -10.00 24.20
N ALA A 34 -4.81 -9.42 23.91
CA ALA A 34 -3.77 -10.09 23.13
C ALA A 34 -3.24 -11.35 23.84
N PHE A 35 -3.32 -11.41 25.17
CA PHE A 35 -2.87 -12.53 25.99
C PHE A 35 -4.00 -13.47 26.38
N ILE A 36 -5.20 -12.93 26.62
CA ILE A 36 -6.36 -13.69 27.12
C ILE A 36 -7.19 -14.27 25.98
N ALA A 37 -7.36 -13.52 24.89
CA ALA A 37 -8.19 -13.88 23.74
C ALA A 37 -7.55 -13.42 22.42
N PRO A 38 -6.46 -14.07 21.94
CA PRO A 38 -5.69 -13.60 20.79
C PRO A 38 -6.50 -13.41 19.50
N VAL A 39 -7.52 -14.23 19.28
CA VAL A 39 -8.44 -14.11 18.13
C VAL A 39 -9.27 -12.83 18.21
N LEU A 40 -9.82 -12.53 19.39
CA LEU A 40 -10.57 -11.29 19.65
C LEU A 40 -9.66 -10.08 19.52
N TRP A 41 -8.44 -10.15 20.06
CA TRP A 41 -7.43 -9.10 19.87
C TRP A 41 -7.19 -8.81 18.39
N ARG A 42 -6.92 -9.84 17.58
CA ARG A 42 -6.65 -9.64 16.15
C ARG A 42 -7.85 -9.01 15.43
N PHE A 43 -9.05 -9.51 15.72
CA PHE A 43 -10.31 -8.99 15.19
C PHE A 43 -10.51 -7.49 15.51
N CYS A 44 -10.30 -7.10 16.76
CA CYS A 44 -10.45 -5.73 17.23
C CYS A 44 -9.33 -4.82 16.72
N ALA A 45 -8.07 -5.24 16.86
CA ALA A 45 -6.91 -4.44 16.46
C ALA A 45 -6.90 -4.13 14.97
N ASP A 46 -7.27 -5.09 14.10
CA ASP A 46 -7.41 -4.84 12.66
C ASP A 46 -8.48 -3.77 12.37
N ARG A 47 -9.63 -3.85 13.06
CA ARG A 47 -10.73 -2.87 12.90
C ARG A 47 -10.40 -1.50 13.44
N PHE A 48 -9.71 -1.42 14.58
CA PHE A 48 -9.29 -0.14 15.16
C PHE A 48 -8.25 0.55 14.29
N VAL A 49 -7.28 -0.20 13.77
CA VAL A 49 -6.30 0.34 12.81
C VAL A 49 -7.02 0.79 11.55
N ALA A 50 -7.90 -0.03 10.97
CA ALA A 50 -8.68 0.34 9.79
C ALA A 50 -9.52 1.60 10.02
N PHE A 51 -10.17 1.73 11.18
CA PHE A 51 -10.91 2.92 11.56
C PHE A 51 -10.02 4.16 11.54
N TRP A 52 -8.78 4.06 12.01
CA TRP A 52 -7.82 5.15 11.90
C TRP A 52 -7.37 5.38 10.44
N LEU A 53 -7.14 4.33 9.65
CA LEU A 53 -6.78 4.43 8.22
C LEU A 53 -7.88 5.08 7.38
N ILE A 54 -9.14 4.95 7.78
CA ILE A 54 -10.32 5.62 7.19
C ILE A 54 -10.27 7.12 7.39
N LEU A 55 -9.65 7.62 8.46
CA LEU A 55 -9.54 9.05 8.67
C LEU A 55 -8.86 9.72 7.47
N PRO A 56 -7.61 9.33 7.04
CA PRO A 56 -6.97 9.86 5.83
C PRO A 56 -7.58 9.36 4.51
N SER A 57 -8.31 8.23 4.47
CA SER A 57 -8.72 7.58 3.21
C SER A 57 -10.20 7.66 2.83
N ALA A 58 -11.09 7.96 3.76
CA ALA A 58 -12.52 7.68 3.58
C ALA A 58 -13.48 8.75 4.06
N SER A 59 -13.33 9.25 5.29
CA SER A 59 -14.48 9.89 5.95
C SER A 59 -14.24 11.28 6.50
N PHE A 60 -13.08 11.56 7.07
CA PHE A 60 -12.77 12.93 7.51
C PHE A 60 -11.96 13.64 6.43
N TYR A 61 -11.00 12.93 5.83
CA TYR A 61 -10.10 13.51 4.84
C TYR A 61 -10.43 13.23 3.39
N THR A 62 -11.42 12.45 2.96
CA THR A 62 -11.72 12.34 1.51
C THR A 62 -12.81 13.31 1.10
N SER A 63 -13.79 13.53 1.96
CA SER A 63 -14.63 14.73 1.87
C SER A 63 -13.77 15.98 2.01
N MET A 64 -12.79 16.03 2.91
CA MET A 64 -11.81 17.13 2.88
C MET A 64 -10.76 16.99 1.76
N CYS A 65 -10.43 15.83 1.20
CA CYS A 65 -9.40 15.77 0.14
C CYS A 65 -10.03 16.18 -1.16
N ASP A 66 -11.27 15.83 -1.47
CA ASP A 66 -11.97 16.39 -2.63
C ASP A 66 -12.42 17.83 -2.37
N TYR A 67 -12.96 18.17 -1.18
CA TYR A 67 -13.51 19.52 -0.90
C TYR A 67 -12.53 20.52 -0.26
N ILE A 68 -11.54 20.09 0.53
CA ILE A 68 -10.55 20.95 1.23
C ILE A 68 -9.14 20.89 0.61
N PHE A 69 -8.65 19.75 0.10
CA PHE A 69 -7.33 19.59 -0.53
C PHE A 69 -7.39 19.46 -2.07
N GLY A 70 -8.56 19.22 -2.67
CA GLY A 70 -8.79 18.98 -4.11
C GLY A 70 -8.13 17.75 -4.78
N ILE A 71 -7.84 16.64 -4.08
CA ILE A 71 -7.14 15.46 -4.62
C ILE A 71 -8.10 14.49 -5.33
N LYS A 72 -8.04 14.44 -6.67
CA LYS A 72 -8.83 13.47 -7.45
C LYS A 72 -8.15 12.11 -7.54
N PHE A 73 -8.79 11.07 -6.99
CA PHE A 73 -8.30 9.69 -7.13
C PHE A 73 -8.96 8.98 -8.30
N HIS A 74 -8.14 8.49 -9.23
CA HIS A 74 -8.54 7.69 -10.38
C HIS A 74 -8.00 6.27 -10.22
N VAL A 75 -8.89 5.29 -10.08
CA VAL A 75 -8.54 3.88 -9.91
C VAL A 75 -9.07 3.11 -11.12
N THR A 76 -8.22 2.35 -11.80
CA THR A 76 -8.54 1.55 -12.99
C THR A 76 -7.97 0.13 -12.89
N GLY A 77 -8.47 -0.77 -13.73
CA GLY A 77 -8.05 -2.16 -13.78
C GLY A 77 -8.80 -3.04 -12.79
N ASP A 78 -8.17 -4.14 -12.37
CA ASP A 78 -8.82 -5.21 -11.59
C ASP A 78 -9.09 -4.82 -10.12
N LEU A 79 -10.09 -5.48 -9.52
CA LEU A 79 -10.36 -5.37 -8.08
C LEU A 79 -9.40 -6.18 -7.24
N ILE A 80 -8.99 -5.61 -6.11
CA ILE A 80 -8.37 -6.38 -5.04
C ILE A 80 -9.46 -7.06 -4.21
N GLU A 81 -9.46 -8.39 -4.21
CA GLU A 81 -10.37 -9.20 -3.40
C GLU A 81 -9.94 -9.29 -1.94
N ASN A 82 -10.77 -8.74 -1.04
CA ASN A 82 -10.49 -8.74 0.41
C ASN A 82 -10.59 -10.13 1.06
N HIS A 83 -11.31 -11.06 0.43
CA HIS A 83 -11.55 -12.41 0.94
C HIS A 83 -10.53 -13.44 0.44
N ARG A 84 -9.50 -13.00 -0.29
CA ARG A 84 -8.43 -13.83 -0.87
C ARG A 84 -7.08 -13.33 -0.39
N SER A 85 -6.19 -14.25 -0.02
CA SER A 85 -4.85 -13.87 0.43
C SER A 85 -4.02 -13.48 -0.77
N SER A 86 -3.37 -12.32 -0.75
CA SER A 86 -2.66 -11.83 -1.94
C SER A 86 -1.43 -11.01 -1.61
N LEU A 87 -0.46 -11.03 -2.52
CA LEU A 87 0.68 -10.13 -2.49
C LEU A 87 0.42 -8.96 -3.45
N VAL A 88 0.47 -7.73 -2.94
CA VAL A 88 0.26 -6.51 -3.71
C VAL A 88 1.63 -5.86 -3.96
N ILE A 89 2.06 -5.77 -5.21
CA ILE A 89 3.34 -5.18 -5.59
C ILE A 89 3.14 -3.82 -6.25
N MET A 90 3.81 -2.79 -5.74
CA MET A 90 3.62 -1.41 -6.21
C MET A 90 4.96 -0.74 -6.55
N ASN A 91 4.98 0.12 -7.57
CA ASN A 91 6.13 1.01 -7.79
C ASN A 91 6.18 2.07 -6.67
N HIS A 92 7.39 2.48 -6.27
CA HIS A 92 7.56 3.36 -5.10
C HIS A 92 8.08 4.74 -5.50
N ARG A 93 7.20 5.58 -6.04
CA ARG A 93 7.56 6.92 -6.52
C ARG A 93 7.87 7.90 -5.38
N THR A 94 7.15 7.84 -4.27
CA THR A 94 7.24 8.79 -3.14
C THR A 94 7.14 8.10 -1.79
N ARG A 95 7.56 8.76 -0.72
CA ARG A 95 7.37 8.24 0.65
C ARG A 95 5.91 8.19 1.09
N LEU A 96 4.98 8.76 0.31
CA LEU A 96 3.56 8.88 0.63
C LEU A 96 2.70 7.91 -0.18
N ASP A 97 3.28 7.06 -1.04
CA ASP A 97 2.49 6.21 -1.95
C ASP A 97 1.51 5.30 -1.19
N TRP A 98 1.92 4.76 -0.03
CA TRP A 98 1.04 3.93 0.81
C TRP A 98 -0.17 4.71 1.33
N LEU A 99 -0.01 6.00 1.67
CA LEU A 99 -1.08 6.85 2.17
C LEU A 99 -2.13 7.10 1.08
N PHE A 100 -1.67 7.38 -0.13
CA PHE A 100 -2.54 7.57 -1.29
C PHE A 100 -3.15 6.25 -1.75
N PHE A 101 -2.45 5.14 -1.62
CA PHE A 101 -2.98 3.83 -1.94
C PHE A 101 -4.14 3.42 -1.04
N TRP A 102 -4.17 3.83 0.24
CA TRP A 102 -5.34 3.60 1.10
C TRP A 102 -6.63 4.22 0.56
N ASN A 103 -6.54 5.38 -0.10
CA ASN A 103 -7.69 5.99 -0.76
C ASN A 103 -8.16 5.16 -1.96
N ALA A 104 -7.24 4.55 -2.70
CA ALA A 104 -7.58 3.63 -3.78
C ALA A 104 -8.24 2.36 -3.23
N LEU A 105 -7.70 1.77 -2.16
CA LEU A 105 -8.30 0.63 -1.47
C LEU A 105 -9.71 0.93 -0.99
N TYR A 106 -9.91 2.09 -0.35
CA TYR A 106 -11.22 2.52 0.13
C TYR A 106 -12.25 2.63 -1.01
N LYS A 107 -11.85 3.18 -2.15
CA LYS A 107 -12.72 3.30 -3.34
C LYS A 107 -13.12 1.95 -3.93
N MET A 108 -12.23 0.97 -3.92
CA MET A 108 -12.52 -0.39 -4.40
C MET A 108 -13.40 -1.14 -3.41
N ASN A 109 -12.95 -1.24 -2.16
CA ASN A 109 -13.64 -1.92 -1.08
C ASN A 109 -13.08 -1.47 0.27
N PRO A 110 -13.83 -0.71 1.09
CA PRO A 110 -13.38 -0.26 2.39
C PRO A 110 -12.92 -1.37 3.36
N TRP A 111 -13.41 -2.60 3.20
CA TRP A 111 -12.96 -3.77 3.98
C TRP A 111 -11.47 -4.07 3.76
N LEU A 112 -10.91 -3.69 2.61
CA LEU A 112 -9.48 -3.82 2.36
C LEU A 112 -8.65 -3.06 3.39
N LEU A 113 -9.15 -1.97 3.98
CA LEU A 113 -8.40 -1.25 5.03
C LEU A 113 -8.25 -2.08 6.33
N ILE A 114 -9.09 -3.09 6.54
CA ILE A 114 -8.99 -4.03 7.68
C ILE A 114 -7.98 -5.12 7.38
N THR A 115 -8.00 -5.65 6.16
CA THR A 115 -7.18 -6.79 5.74
C THR A 115 -5.84 -6.38 5.09
N HIS A 116 -5.61 -5.10 4.87
CA HIS A 116 -4.37 -4.61 4.31
C HIS A 116 -3.22 -4.68 5.31
N LYS A 117 -2.08 -5.20 4.87
CA LYS A 117 -0.81 -5.22 5.61
C LYS A 117 0.28 -4.60 4.75
N ILE A 118 1.30 -4.00 5.35
CA ILE A 118 2.37 -3.31 4.62
C ILE A 118 3.73 -3.81 5.08
N SER A 119 4.64 -4.03 4.13
CA SER A 119 6.07 -4.18 4.39
C SER A 119 6.73 -2.81 4.54
N LEU A 120 7.41 -2.59 5.66
CA LEU A 120 7.92 -1.31 6.12
C LEU A 120 9.38 -1.42 6.53
N LYS A 121 10.10 -0.29 6.51
CA LYS A 121 11.45 -0.23 7.09
C LYS A 121 11.37 -0.38 8.61
N ALA A 122 12.21 -1.24 9.20
CA ALA A 122 12.14 -1.58 10.62
C ALA A 122 12.21 -0.39 11.58
N ILE A 123 12.98 0.65 11.24
CA ILE A 123 13.07 1.88 12.05
C ILE A 123 11.71 2.58 12.28
N LEU A 124 10.73 2.39 11.37
CA LEU A 124 9.39 2.97 11.50
C LEU A 124 8.64 2.44 12.73
N LYS A 125 9.04 1.26 13.24
CA LYS A 125 8.53 0.71 14.50
C LYS A 125 8.78 1.63 15.70
N GLN A 126 9.81 2.47 15.64
CA GLN A 126 10.22 3.36 16.72
C GLN A 126 9.47 4.69 16.75
N ILE A 127 8.60 4.97 15.77
CA ILE A 127 7.82 6.21 15.74
C ILE A 127 6.77 6.15 16.88
N PRO A 128 6.76 7.11 17.82
CA PRO A 128 5.75 7.15 18.88
C PRO A 128 4.33 7.21 18.31
N GLY A 129 3.41 6.44 18.89
CA GLY A 129 2.05 6.32 18.39
C GLY A 129 1.97 5.41 17.15
N ALA A 130 2.40 5.91 15.99
CA ALA A 130 2.25 5.22 14.71
C ALA A 130 3.03 3.90 14.63
N GLY A 131 4.29 3.87 15.07
CA GLY A 131 5.13 2.66 15.07
C GLY A 131 4.56 1.55 15.95
N TRP A 132 3.98 1.94 17.09
CA TRP A 132 3.28 1.02 17.98
C TRP A 132 1.96 0.54 17.37
N ALA A 133 1.14 1.42 16.78
CA ALA A 133 -0.07 1.03 16.06
C ALA A 133 0.22 0.03 14.93
N MET A 134 1.26 0.29 14.12
CA MET A 134 1.69 -0.62 13.05
C MET A 134 2.18 -1.96 13.60
N SER A 135 2.76 -1.98 14.81
CA SER A 135 3.11 -3.24 15.49
C SER A 135 1.87 -4.00 15.96
N CYS A 136 0.88 -3.33 16.54
CA CYS A 136 -0.42 -3.91 16.89
C CYS A 136 -1.18 -4.40 15.65
N ALA A 137 -1.03 -3.73 14.51
CA ALA A 137 -1.55 -4.13 13.21
C ALA A 137 -0.83 -5.35 12.61
N SER A 138 0.25 -5.82 13.24
CA SER A 138 1.12 -6.88 12.72
C SER A 138 1.64 -6.58 11.31
N TYR A 139 2.07 -5.34 11.03
CA TYR A 139 2.77 -5.02 9.79
C TYR A 139 4.17 -5.65 9.74
N ILE A 140 4.73 -5.79 8.54
CA ILE A 140 6.00 -6.49 8.32
C ILE A 140 7.14 -5.47 8.38
N PHE A 141 7.92 -5.48 9.45
CA PHE A 141 9.08 -4.60 9.62
C PHE A 141 10.36 -5.29 9.11
N LEU A 142 11.01 -4.70 8.11
CA LEU A 142 12.19 -5.26 7.42
C LEU A 142 13.45 -4.42 7.71
N GLU A 143 14.53 -5.11 8.07
CA GLU A 143 15.85 -4.55 8.41
C GLU A 143 16.72 -4.28 7.18
N ARG A 144 16.24 -4.65 5.97
CA ARG A 144 17.00 -4.60 4.71
C ARG A 144 18.22 -5.54 4.74
N LYS A 145 18.09 -6.66 5.44
CA LYS A 145 19.08 -7.74 5.56
C LYS A 145 18.38 -9.06 5.26
N PHE A 146 18.71 -9.66 4.12
CA PHE A 146 17.97 -10.79 3.58
C PHE A 146 17.76 -11.95 4.58
N ASP A 147 18.80 -12.36 5.30
CA ASP A 147 18.70 -13.48 6.25
C ASP A 147 17.78 -13.20 7.44
N GLN A 148 17.78 -11.96 7.95
CA GLN A 148 16.91 -11.53 9.05
C GLN A 148 15.47 -11.32 8.58
N ASP A 149 15.33 -10.70 7.41
CA ASP A 149 14.04 -10.41 6.79
C ASP A 149 13.30 -11.71 6.43
N LYS A 150 14.00 -12.73 5.94
CA LYS A 150 13.48 -14.08 5.67
C LYS A 150 12.79 -14.70 6.89
N GLN A 151 13.43 -14.65 8.06
CA GLN A 151 12.86 -15.19 9.29
C GLN A 151 11.63 -14.39 9.74
N THR A 152 11.70 -13.06 9.63
CA THR A 152 10.60 -12.15 10.00
C THR A 152 9.37 -12.38 9.14
N ILE A 153 9.56 -12.50 7.82
CA ILE A 153 8.48 -12.77 6.87
C ILE A 153 7.88 -14.16 7.14
N ASN A 154 8.70 -15.21 7.33
CA ASN A 154 8.19 -16.55 7.65
C ASN A 154 7.28 -16.54 8.87
N ARG A 155 7.74 -15.95 9.98
CA ARG A 155 6.96 -15.86 11.21
C ARG A 155 5.63 -15.13 11.01
N LEU A 156 5.63 -14.03 10.25
CA LEU A 156 4.42 -13.24 10.02
C LEU A 156 3.44 -13.93 9.07
N VAL A 157 3.91 -14.57 8.01
CA VAL A 157 3.06 -15.37 7.11
C VAL A 157 2.42 -16.55 7.85
N GLU A 158 3.18 -17.24 8.70
CA GLU A 158 2.65 -18.31 9.56
C GLU A 158 1.59 -17.77 10.54
N TYR A 159 1.86 -16.63 11.16
CA TYR A 159 0.88 -15.96 12.03
C TYR A 159 -0.39 -15.59 11.26
N TYR A 160 -0.28 -14.96 10.10
CA TYR A 160 -1.40 -14.58 9.25
C TYR A 160 -2.24 -15.79 8.84
N LYS A 161 -1.60 -16.90 8.46
CA LYS A 161 -2.32 -18.14 8.18
C LYS A 161 -3.05 -18.67 9.41
N ALA A 162 -2.39 -18.65 10.57
CA ALA A 162 -2.94 -19.16 11.82
C ALA A 162 -4.13 -18.34 12.35
N THR A 163 -4.27 -17.07 11.97
CA THR A 163 -5.46 -16.27 12.34
C THR A 163 -6.70 -16.66 11.54
N GLY A 164 -6.55 -17.34 10.40
CA GLY A 164 -7.65 -17.68 9.49
C GLY A 164 -8.20 -16.49 8.68
N TYR A 165 -7.62 -15.30 8.82
CA TYR A 165 -7.97 -14.14 7.99
C TYR A 165 -7.18 -14.13 6.69
N ASN A 166 -7.75 -13.55 5.63
CA ASN A 166 -7.08 -13.33 4.36
C ASN A 166 -6.55 -11.90 4.29
N TYR A 167 -5.24 -11.75 4.17
CA TYR A 167 -4.59 -10.44 4.13
C TYR A 167 -4.04 -10.11 2.74
N GLN A 168 -4.11 -8.83 2.37
CA GLN A 168 -3.53 -8.28 1.15
C GLN A 168 -2.28 -7.49 1.51
N ILE A 169 -1.12 -8.08 1.27
CA ILE A 169 0.15 -7.59 1.76
C ILE A 169 0.81 -6.70 0.71
N LEU A 170 0.92 -5.40 0.98
CA LEU A 170 1.66 -4.47 0.16
C LEU A 170 3.17 -4.62 0.35
N PHE A 171 3.84 -4.89 -0.75
CA PHE A 171 5.28 -5.05 -0.86
C PHE A 171 5.83 -4.11 -1.93
N PHE A 172 6.99 -3.53 -1.67
CA PHE A 172 7.68 -2.63 -2.60
C PHE A 172 8.97 -3.30 -3.09
N PRO A 173 8.96 -4.01 -4.24
CA PRO A 173 10.16 -4.67 -4.76
C PRO A 173 11.34 -3.73 -5.02
N GLU A 174 11.11 -2.43 -5.25
CA GLU A 174 12.18 -1.43 -5.36
C GLU A 174 13.01 -1.29 -4.06
N GLY A 175 12.42 -1.65 -2.90
CA GLY A 175 13.04 -1.62 -1.58
C GLY A 175 13.19 -0.22 -0.95
N THR A 176 12.95 0.84 -1.72
CA THR A 176 12.96 2.23 -1.26
C THR A 176 12.23 3.12 -2.28
N ASP A 177 11.84 4.32 -1.85
CA ASP A 177 11.26 5.35 -2.72
C ASP A 177 12.29 5.94 -3.71
N ARG A 178 11.81 6.48 -4.83
CA ARG A 178 12.62 7.03 -5.93
C ARG A 178 13.23 8.41 -5.62
N GLY A 179 14.03 8.52 -4.56
CA GLY A 179 14.88 9.66 -4.29
C GLY A 179 16.14 9.71 -5.16
N ALA A 180 16.81 10.86 -5.25
CA ALA A 180 17.98 11.06 -6.10
C ALA A 180 19.11 10.03 -5.86
N GLN A 181 19.34 9.64 -4.60
CA GLN A 181 20.33 8.63 -4.26
C GLN A 181 19.92 7.22 -4.73
N ALA A 182 18.64 6.88 -4.59
CA ALA A 182 18.12 5.59 -5.02
C ALA A 182 18.21 5.42 -6.55
N VAL A 183 17.93 6.49 -7.30
CA VAL A 183 18.11 6.52 -8.75
C VAL A 183 19.57 6.30 -9.14
N LYS A 184 20.54 6.96 -8.48
CA LYS A 184 21.98 6.74 -8.74
C LYS A 184 22.38 5.28 -8.51
N VAL A 185 21.97 4.69 -7.39
CA VAL A 185 22.27 3.29 -7.05
C VAL A 185 21.64 2.33 -8.07
N SER A 186 20.38 2.57 -8.46
CA SER A 186 19.68 1.77 -9.46
C SER A 186 20.32 1.88 -10.85
N ASN A 187 20.78 3.07 -11.25
CA ASN A 187 21.48 3.26 -12.52
C ASN A 187 22.85 2.58 -12.55
N TYR A 188 23.61 2.65 -11.45
CA TYR A 188 24.87 1.92 -11.31
C TYR A 188 24.65 0.40 -11.40
N PHE A 189 23.60 -0.12 -10.75
CA PHE A 189 23.20 -1.51 -10.89
C PHE A 189 22.86 -1.87 -12.34
N ALA A 190 22.13 -0.99 -13.04
CA ALA A 190 21.77 -1.22 -14.43
C ALA A 190 23.00 -1.28 -15.34
N GLU A 191 23.93 -0.33 -15.21
CA GLU A 191 25.20 -0.31 -15.97
C GLU A 191 26.03 -1.57 -15.72
N LYS A 192 26.19 -1.98 -14.45
CA LYS A 192 26.98 -3.16 -14.09
C LYS A 192 26.41 -4.46 -14.69
N ASN A 193 25.09 -4.54 -14.86
CA ASN A 193 24.41 -5.74 -15.35
C ASN A 193 23.95 -5.61 -16.81
N ASN A 194 24.39 -4.58 -17.55
CA ASN A 194 23.98 -4.31 -18.92
C ASN A 194 22.44 -4.21 -19.11
N LEU A 195 21.76 -3.66 -18.11
CA LEU A 195 20.32 -3.41 -18.12
C LEU A 195 20.03 -1.96 -18.53
N PRO A 196 18.84 -1.67 -19.12
CA PRO A 196 18.44 -0.31 -19.40
C PRO A 196 18.29 0.51 -18.11
N LYS A 197 18.61 1.81 -18.18
CA LYS A 197 18.32 2.76 -17.10
C LYS A 197 16.85 3.18 -17.17
N TYR A 198 16.15 3.08 -16.06
CA TYR A 198 14.73 3.43 -15.97
C TYR A 198 14.54 4.89 -15.51
N GLY A 199 13.67 5.60 -16.20
CA GLY A 199 13.28 6.99 -15.98
C GLY A 199 12.20 7.19 -14.91
N TYR A 200 11.37 6.19 -14.63
CA TYR A 200 10.21 6.31 -13.74
C TYR A 200 10.13 5.28 -12.60
N VAL A 201 10.74 4.08 -12.74
CA VAL A 201 10.85 3.06 -11.67
C VAL A 201 12.30 2.69 -11.34
N LEU A 202 12.57 2.22 -10.13
CA LEU A 202 13.86 1.60 -9.81
C LEU A 202 13.85 0.11 -10.21
N HIS A 203 15.01 -0.46 -10.51
CA HIS A 203 15.10 -1.91 -10.74
C HIS A 203 14.67 -2.69 -9.48
N PRO A 204 13.79 -3.70 -9.61
CA PRO A 204 13.27 -4.42 -8.46
C PRO A 204 14.32 -5.36 -7.86
N ARG A 205 14.27 -5.55 -6.54
CA ARG A 205 15.05 -6.54 -5.80
C ARG A 205 14.37 -7.91 -5.90
N THR A 206 14.69 -8.64 -6.97
CA THR A 206 14.04 -9.91 -7.33
C THR A 206 14.16 -10.97 -6.25
N SER A 207 15.34 -11.19 -5.65
CA SER A 207 15.55 -12.27 -4.67
C SER A 207 14.63 -12.16 -3.44
N GLY A 208 14.41 -10.94 -2.93
CA GLY A 208 13.51 -10.70 -1.81
C GLY A 208 12.05 -10.98 -2.15
N PHE A 209 11.63 -10.57 -3.34
CA PHE A 209 10.30 -10.88 -3.86
C PHE A 209 10.09 -12.37 -4.09
N SER A 210 10.99 -13.04 -4.81
CA SER A 210 10.90 -14.48 -5.10
C SER A 210 10.79 -15.26 -3.80
N HIS A 211 11.66 -14.98 -2.83
CA HIS A 211 11.60 -15.66 -1.53
C HIS A 211 10.26 -15.47 -0.82
N PHE A 212 9.72 -14.24 -0.81
CA PHE A 212 8.43 -13.94 -0.19
C PHE A 212 7.29 -14.71 -0.91
N LEU A 213 7.26 -14.67 -2.24
CA LEU A 213 6.26 -15.37 -3.04
C LEU A 213 6.29 -16.88 -2.78
N GLN A 214 7.47 -17.52 -2.83
CA GLN A 214 7.59 -18.96 -2.59
C GLN A 214 7.20 -19.33 -1.16
N LEU A 215 7.55 -18.50 -0.19
CA LEU A 215 7.17 -18.73 1.18
C LEU A 215 5.64 -18.73 1.32
N MET A 216 4.94 -17.73 0.76
CA MET A 216 3.47 -17.70 0.79
C MET A 216 2.85 -18.89 0.06
N ARG A 217 3.41 -19.32 -1.08
CA ARG A 217 3.01 -20.55 -1.79
C ARG A 217 3.18 -21.80 -0.94
N SER A 218 4.34 -21.98 -0.33
CA SER A 218 4.64 -23.15 0.51
C SER A 218 3.70 -23.27 1.72
N LYS A 219 3.19 -22.13 2.20
CA LYS A 219 2.21 -22.05 3.28
C LYS A 219 0.78 -22.08 2.76
N ASN A 220 0.52 -22.19 1.46
CA ASN A 220 -0.82 -22.09 0.86
C ASN A 220 -1.60 -20.86 1.36
N TYR A 221 -0.93 -19.70 1.34
CA TYR A 221 -1.46 -18.42 1.84
C TYR A 221 -1.36 -17.33 0.78
N ILE A 222 -1.54 -17.69 -0.49
CA ILE A 222 -1.60 -16.75 -1.61
C ILE A 222 -2.44 -17.34 -2.74
N ASP A 223 -3.45 -16.59 -3.15
CA ASP A 223 -4.30 -16.85 -4.31
C ASP A 223 -3.87 -15.98 -5.51
N TYR A 224 -3.52 -14.71 -5.23
CA TYR A 224 -3.28 -13.70 -6.27
C TYR A 224 -2.04 -12.85 -6.00
N VAL A 225 -1.44 -12.36 -7.09
CA VAL A 225 -0.50 -11.24 -7.07
C VAL A 225 -1.14 -10.06 -7.79
N TYR A 226 -1.29 -8.93 -7.09
CA TYR A 226 -1.80 -7.69 -7.67
C TYR A 226 -0.66 -6.75 -8.00
N ASP A 227 -0.52 -6.45 -9.28
CA ASP A 227 0.44 -5.49 -9.78
C ASP A 227 -0.17 -4.08 -9.85
N VAL A 228 0.31 -3.19 -9.00
CA VAL A 228 -0.19 -1.82 -8.86
C VAL A 228 0.80 -0.84 -9.48
N THR A 229 0.33 -0.02 -10.42
CA THR A 229 1.07 1.13 -10.93
C THR A 229 0.44 2.42 -10.41
N ILE A 230 1.20 3.20 -9.64
CA ILE A 230 0.80 4.52 -9.15
C ILE A 230 1.52 5.63 -9.91
N GLY A 231 0.76 6.65 -10.33
CA GLY A 231 1.24 7.80 -11.08
C GLY A 231 0.63 9.12 -10.60
N TYR A 232 1.40 10.20 -10.72
CA TYR A 232 1.03 11.53 -10.25
C TYR A 232 1.04 12.50 -11.44
N PRO A 233 -0.11 12.86 -12.01
CA PRO A 233 -0.18 13.59 -13.28
C PRO A 233 0.33 15.04 -13.19
N TYR A 234 0.40 15.63 -12.01
CA TYR A 234 0.82 17.01 -11.80
C TYR A 234 2.13 17.08 -10.99
N LYS A 235 2.16 17.88 -9.92
CA LYS A 235 3.27 17.97 -8.99
C LYS A 235 3.36 16.70 -8.15
N ILE A 236 4.57 16.17 -8.03
CA ILE A 236 4.90 15.02 -7.20
C ILE A 236 5.37 15.53 -5.84
N ILE A 237 4.71 15.08 -4.77
CA ILE A 237 5.07 15.42 -3.40
C ILE A 237 5.91 14.28 -2.83
N GLU A 238 7.19 14.50 -2.61
CA GLU A 238 8.13 13.40 -2.36
C GLU A 238 8.02 12.82 -0.94
N SER A 239 7.66 13.65 0.04
CA SER A 239 7.66 13.27 1.46
C SER A 239 6.75 14.14 2.34
N GLU A 240 6.54 13.69 3.57
CA GLU A 240 5.87 14.42 4.66
C GLU A 240 6.53 15.79 4.92
N VAL A 241 7.85 15.90 4.71
CA VAL A 241 8.59 17.16 4.89
C VAL A 241 8.25 18.17 3.78
N ASP A 242 8.11 17.69 2.54
CA ASP A 242 7.67 18.53 1.43
C ASP A 242 6.24 19.03 1.66
N LEU A 243 5.38 18.14 2.14
CA LEU A 243 4.01 18.47 2.54
C LEU A 243 3.96 19.54 3.65
N LEU A 244 4.80 19.44 4.69
CA LEU A 244 4.90 20.42 5.77
C LEU A 244 5.42 21.79 5.30
N LYS A 245 6.39 21.80 4.39
CA LYS A 245 7.04 23.03 3.90
C LYS A 245 6.17 23.79 2.92
N THR A 246 5.57 23.08 1.97
CA THR A 246 4.81 23.67 0.86
C THR A 246 3.31 23.73 1.15
N GLY A 247 2.79 22.79 1.91
CA GLY A 247 1.35 22.57 2.07
C GLY A 247 0.66 22.05 0.81
N ASP A 248 1.44 21.63 -0.20
CA ASP A 248 0.90 21.11 -1.44
C ASP A 248 0.56 19.61 -1.30
N PHE A 249 -0.62 19.25 -1.78
CA PHE A 249 -1.04 17.87 -1.99
C PHE A 249 -1.05 17.57 -3.50
N PRO A 250 -0.93 16.30 -3.91
CA PRO A 250 -1.13 15.96 -5.32
C PRO A 250 -2.55 16.35 -5.73
N ARG A 251 -2.70 17.05 -6.86
CA ARG A 251 -4.03 17.41 -7.39
C ARG A 251 -4.84 16.19 -7.86
N ALA A 252 -4.13 15.13 -8.23
CA ALA A 252 -4.74 13.86 -8.59
C ALA A 252 -3.74 12.73 -8.35
N VAL A 253 -4.25 11.53 -8.11
CA VAL A 253 -3.49 10.29 -8.00
C VAL A 253 -4.14 9.25 -8.88
N HIS A 254 -3.36 8.62 -9.74
CA HIS A 254 -3.82 7.59 -10.65
C HIS A 254 -3.23 6.26 -10.21
N VAL A 255 -4.08 5.24 -10.13
CA VAL A 255 -3.72 3.88 -9.75
C VAL A 255 -4.32 2.95 -10.78
N ASP A 256 -3.49 2.10 -11.38
CA ASP A 256 -3.91 1.03 -12.27
C ASP A 256 -3.48 -0.31 -11.70
N ILE A 257 -4.38 -1.30 -11.70
CA ILE A 257 -4.19 -2.58 -11.02
C ILE A 257 -4.36 -3.71 -12.04
N LYS A 258 -3.41 -4.64 -12.04
CA LYS A 258 -3.49 -5.88 -12.81
C LYS A 258 -3.44 -7.08 -11.87
N LYS A 259 -4.40 -7.96 -11.98
CA LYS A 259 -4.49 -9.21 -11.20
C LYS A 259 -3.77 -10.33 -11.93
N TYR A 260 -2.98 -11.09 -11.20
CA TYR A 260 -2.38 -12.33 -11.65
C TYR A 260 -2.79 -13.48 -10.74
N ASP A 261 -3.31 -14.56 -11.33
CA ASP A 261 -3.53 -15.82 -10.62
C ASP A 261 -2.21 -16.48 -10.26
N ILE A 262 -2.06 -16.96 -9.02
CA ILE A 262 -0.83 -17.57 -8.54
C ILE A 262 -0.38 -18.76 -9.41
N HIS A 263 -1.32 -19.48 -10.02
CA HIS A 263 -1.08 -20.62 -10.90
C HIS A 263 -0.54 -20.20 -12.28
N THR A 264 -0.70 -18.93 -12.66
CA THR A 264 -0.14 -18.38 -13.90
C THR A 264 1.29 -17.87 -13.75
N LEU A 265 1.76 -17.68 -12.52
CA LEU A 265 3.14 -17.25 -12.26
C LEU A 265 4.10 -18.45 -12.28
N PRO A 266 5.35 -18.26 -12.76
CA PRO A 266 6.36 -19.31 -12.72
C PRO A 266 6.63 -19.84 -11.30
N THR A 267 7.10 -21.08 -11.19
CA THR A 267 7.39 -21.75 -9.92
C THR A 267 8.86 -21.66 -9.52
N ASP A 268 9.78 -21.58 -10.47
CA ASP A 268 11.22 -21.51 -10.20
C ASP A 268 11.67 -20.09 -9.86
N ASP A 269 12.63 -19.95 -8.93
CA ASP A 269 13.04 -18.64 -8.40
C ASP A 269 13.63 -17.71 -9.45
N GLU A 270 14.35 -18.28 -10.44
CA GLU A 270 14.94 -17.55 -11.56
C GLU A 270 13.86 -17.04 -12.53
N ASP A 271 12.85 -17.85 -12.81
CA ASP A 271 11.74 -17.47 -13.68
C ASP A 271 10.82 -16.45 -13.00
N VAL A 272 10.60 -16.57 -11.69
CA VAL A 272 9.90 -15.56 -10.89
C VAL A 272 10.65 -14.23 -10.91
N ALA A 273 11.99 -14.26 -10.79
CA ALA A 273 12.83 -13.07 -10.88
C ALA A 273 12.74 -12.41 -12.27
N SER A 274 12.72 -13.22 -13.33
CA SER A 274 12.56 -12.77 -14.72
C SER A 274 11.17 -12.19 -14.97
N TRP A 275 10.12 -12.84 -14.46
CA TRP A 275 8.74 -12.33 -14.49
C TRP A 275 8.64 -10.97 -13.83
N LEU A 276 9.19 -10.81 -12.62
CA LEU A 276 9.14 -9.54 -11.89
C LEU A 276 9.90 -8.43 -12.65
N SER A 277 11.06 -8.75 -13.21
CA SER A 277 11.84 -7.81 -14.01
C SER A 277 11.08 -7.35 -15.25
N ASN A 278 10.34 -8.26 -15.90
CA ASN A 278 9.47 -7.93 -17.03
C ASN A 278 8.26 -7.08 -16.60
N VAL A 279 7.63 -7.37 -15.46
CA VAL A 279 6.57 -6.52 -14.88
C VAL A 279 7.08 -5.10 -14.64
N TRP A 280 8.29 -4.94 -14.09
CA TRP A 280 8.89 -3.62 -13.88
C TRP A 280 9.21 -2.89 -15.17
N LYS A 281 9.66 -3.61 -16.21
CA LYS A 281 9.84 -3.04 -17.55
C LYS A 281 8.50 -2.51 -18.10
N GLN A 282 7.41 -3.27 -17.98
CA GLN A 282 6.08 -2.84 -18.40
C GLN A 282 5.60 -1.60 -17.61
N LYS A 283 5.91 -1.51 -16.32
CA LYS A 283 5.63 -0.30 -15.52
C LYS A 283 6.41 0.91 -16.00
N GLU A 284 7.69 0.73 -16.34
CA GLU A 284 8.50 1.81 -16.91
C GLU A 284 7.86 2.33 -18.20
N ASP A 285 7.54 1.44 -19.14
CA ASP A 285 6.92 1.81 -20.42
C ASP A 285 5.56 2.51 -20.21
N LYS A 286 4.73 1.96 -19.30
CA LYS A 286 3.43 2.53 -18.93
C LYS A 286 3.57 3.93 -18.32
N LEU A 287 4.51 4.13 -17.40
CA LEU A 287 4.76 5.41 -16.77
C LEU A 287 5.38 6.41 -17.75
N GLN A 288 6.28 5.96 -18.63
CA GLN A 288 6.82 6.80 -19.69
C GLN A 288 5.72 7.31 -20.62
N TYR A 289 4.80 6.44 -21.03
CA TYR A 289 3.64 6.85 -21.82
C TYR A 289 2.66 7.75 -21.03
N PHE A 290 2.47 7.49 -19.74
CA PHE A 290 1.67 8.33 -18.86
C PHE A 290 2.25 9.75 -18.75
N TYR A 291 3.56 9.89 -18.55
CA TYR A 291 4.21 11.19 -18.37
C TYR A 291 4.51 11.92 -19.69
N SER A 292 4.52 11.25 -20.84
CA SER A 292 4.68 11.89 -22.17
C SER A 292 3.47 12.74 -22.57
N LYS A 293 2.29 12.47 -21.99
CA LYS A 293 1.07 13.23 -22.23
C LYS A 293 1.05 14.55 -21.42
N PRO A 294 0.31 15.57 -21.88
CA PRO A 294 -0.01 16.76 -21.07
C PRO A 294 -0.71 16.36 -19.76
N ALA A 295 -0.44 17.08 -18.68
CA ALA A 295 -0.85 16.73 -17.31
C ALA A 295 -2.36 16.41 -17.18
N GLU A 296 -3.21 17.14 -17.91
CA GLU A 296 -4.67 17.00 -17.89
C GLU A 296 -5.17 15.72 -18.59
N LYS A 297 -4.33 15.10 -19.42
CA LYS A 297 -4.61 13.88 -20.21
C LYS A 297 -3.83 12.66 -19.71
N ARG A 298 -3.10 12.77 -18.60
CA ARG A 298 -2.35 11.65 -18.01
C ARG A 298 -3.33 10.72 -17.29
N PHE A 299 -3.80 9.71 -18.01
CA PHE A 299 -4.58 8.59 -17.49
C PHE A 299 -3.91 7.29 -17.89
N PHE A 300 -3.99 6.28 -17.02
CA PHE A 300 -3.57 4.93 -17.38
C PHE A 300 -4.60 4.27 -18.29
N GLU A 301 -4.10 3.46 -19.22
CA GLU A 301 -4.93 2.48 -19.90
C GLU A 301 -5.17 1.33 -18.91
N PRO A 302 -6.45 0.95 -18.65
CA PRO A 302 -6.76 -0.10 -17.69
C PRO A 302 -6.11 -1.42 -18.06
N SER A 303 -5.40 -2.04 -17.12
CA SER A 303 -4.75 -3.35 -17.36
C SER A 303 -5.70 -4.55 -17.25
N GLY A 304 -6.89 -4.35 -16.70
CA GLY A 304 -7.85 -5.38 -16.33
C GLY A 304 -9.28 -5.03 -16.69
N GLU A 305 -10.25 -5.63 -16.02
CA GLU A 305 -11.67 -5.31 -16.21
C GLU A 305 -11.90 -3.83 -15.88
N ARG A 306 -12.16 -3.01 -16.90
CA ARG A 306 -12.19 -1.55 -16.78
C ARG A 306 -13.35 -1.09 -15.88
N ILE A 307 -13.09 -0.94 -14.59
CA ILE A 307 -14.04 -0.36 -13.66
C ILE A 307 -13.47 0.95 -13.11
N ILE A 308 -14.15 2.06 -13.40
CA ILE A 308 -13.85 3.35 -12.77
C ILE A 308 -14.67 3.38 -11.47
N TRP A 309 -14.00 3.23 -10.33
CA TRP A 309 -14.66 3.14 -9.02
C TRP A 309 -15.20 4.50 -8.55
N PRO A 310 -16.53 4.67 -8.38
CA PRO A 310 -17.08 5.89 -7.84
C PRO A 310 -16.87 6.01 -6.32
N VAL A 311 -16.89 7.24 -5.84
CA VAL A 311 -16.82 7.60 -4.41
C VAL A 311 -18.15 7.24 -3.75
N CYS A 312 -18.33 6.02 -3.24
CA CYS A 312 -19.56 5.68 -2.52
C CYS A 312 -19.42 5.98 -1.02
N PHE A 313 -19.85 7.19 -0.63
CA PHE A 313 -19.66 7.79 0.70
C PHE A 313 -20.48 7.14 1.82
N PHE A 314 -21.63 6.50 1.51
CA PHE A 314 -22.70 6.41 2.52
C PHE A 314 -22.84 5.08 3.28
N PHE A 315 -22.17 3.99 2.91
CA PHE A 315 -22.54 2.66 3.45
C PHE A 315 -21.52 1.99 4.39
N PHE A 316 -20.44 2.66 4.81
CA PHE A 316 -19.39 1.93 5.54
C PHE A 316 -19.39 2.05 7.07
N PHE A 317 -19.79 3.17 7.67
CA PHE A 317 -19.76 3.31 9.14
C PHE A 317 -20.54 2.20 9.86
N LEU A 318 -21.67 1.77 9.28
CA LEU A 318 -22.47 0.68 9.82
C LEU A 318 -21.80 -0.69 9.62
N LYS A 319 -21.02 -0.88 8.55
CA LYS A 319 -20.45 -2.19 8.18
C LYS A 319 -19.20 -2.58 8.97
N LEU A 320 -18.37 -1.64 9.44
CA LEU A 320 -17.15 -1.95 10.23
C LEU A 320 -17.41 -2.86 11.44
N PHE A 321 -18.52 -2.64 12.12
CA PHE A 321 -18.90 -3.33 13.35
C PHE A 321 -20.03 -4.36 13.15
N LEU A 322 -20.84 -4.25 12.10
CA LEU A 322 -21.86 -5.23 11.80
C LEU A 322 -21.27 -6.40 10.99
N LEU A 323 -21.28 -7.55 11.65
CA LEU A 323 -20.92 -8.91 11.23
C LEU A 323 -20.95 -9.20 9.72
N ASN A 324 -19.95 -9.99 9.30
CA ASN A 324 -19.87 -10.75 8.04
C ASN A 324 -21.27 -11.15 7.52
N SER A 325 -21.78 -10.42 6.54
CA SER A 325 -22.78 -10.97 5.65
C SER A 325 -22.16 -11.00 4.27
N HIS A 326 -22.01 -12.23 3.77
CA HIS A 326 -21.79 -12.53 2.36
C HIS A 326 -22.91 -11.85 1.55
N VAL A 327 -22.72 -10.59 1.18
CA VAL A 327 -23.46 -9.99 0.07
C VAL A 327 -22.56 -10.20 -1.13
N ILE A 328 -22.69 -11.40 -1.69
CA ILE A 328 -22.41 -11.64 -3.10
C ILE A 328 -23.44 -10.77 -3.82
N GLU A 329 -23.02 -9.62 -4.35
CA GLU A 329 -23.78 -8.92 -5.37
C GLU A 329 -23.75 -9.80 -6.63
N ASN A 330 -24.68 -10.76 -6.67
CA ASN A 330 -25.11 -11.40 -7.91
C ASN A 330 -26.14 -10.47 -8.56
N SER A 331 -25.69 -9.60 -9.46
CA SER A 331 -26.47 -9.13 -10.61
C SER A 331 -25.57 -8.48 -11.65
#